data_AF-A0A646HL54-F1
#
_entry.id   AF-A0A646HL54-F1
#
_cell.length_a   1.000
_cell.length_b   1.000
_cell.length_c   1.000
_cell.angle_alpha   90.00
_cell.angle_beta   90.00
_cell.angle_gamma   90.00
#
_symmetry.space_group_name_H-M   'P 1'
#
loop_
_entity.id
_entity.type
_entity.pdbx_description
1 polymer ?
#
loop_
_entity_poly.entity_id
_entity_poly.type
_entity_poly.pdbx_seq_one_letter_code
_entity_poly.pdbx_strand_id
1 'polypeptide(L)'
;MEWLAQYAEFGLVNEQKLALVFVREVGAIDNATYRQLDSSVTHARARLEIHKLWELGFIGKKGQGRSTYYIRTSKVVSLGERLRPQGERLLPQHGTLGEKIPPQHGTLGEKIPPQHGTLGEKIPPQHG
;
A
#
# COMPACT_ATOMS: atom_id res chain seq x y z
N MET A 1 -1.93 -9.29 -14.77
CA MET A 1 -0.49 -9.66 -14.89
C MET A 1 0.32 -8.68 -15.76
N GLU A 2 -0.30 -7.74 -16.49
CA GLU A 2 0.40 -6.81 -17.41
C GLU A 2 1.51 -5.95 -16.80
N TRP A 3 1.51 -5.71 -15.48
CA TRP A 3 2.55 -4.86 -14.86
C TRP A 3 3.94 -5.48 -14.91
N LEU A 4 4.03 -6.81 -15.03
CA LEU A 4 5.29 -7.51 -15.25
C LEU A 4 5.88 -7.26 -16.66
N ALA A 5 5.05 -6.85 -17.63
CA ALA A 5 5.54 -6.51 -18.98
C ALA A 5 6.47 -5.29 -18.96
N GLN A 6 6.31 -4.38 -17.99
CA GLN A 6 7.23 -3.26 -17.80
C GLN A 6 8.64 -3.70 -17.37
N TYR A 7 8.78 -4.94 -16.90
CA TYR A 7 10.06 -5.51 -16.52
C TYR A 7 10.71 -6.32 -17.66
N ALA A 8 10.09 -6.38 -18.84
CA ALA A 8 10.63 -7.10 -19.99
C ALA A 8 11.99 -6.56 -20.42
N GLU A 9 12.21 -5.24 -20.28
CA GLU A 9 13.49 -4.58 -20.58
C GLU A 9 14.66 -5.10 -19.73
N PHE A 10 14.39 -5.61 -18.52
CA PHE A 10 15.42 -6.10 -17.60
C PHE A 10 15.75 -7.59 -17.79
N GLY A 11 15.09 -8.27 -18.75
CA GLY A 11 15.33 -9.68 -19.03
C GLY A 11 15.16 -10.57 -17.80
N LEU A 12 14.09 -10.34 -17.03
CA LEU A 12 13.83 -11.10 -15.80
C LEU A 12 13.34 -12.51 -16.10
N VAL A 13 13.88 -13.49 -15.37
CA VAL A 13 13.38 -14.88 -15.38
C VAL A 13 12.06 -14.99 -14.62
N ASN A 14 11.37 -16.12 -14.75
CA ASN A 14 10.06 -16.32 -14.14
C ASN A 14 10.12 -16.21 -12.61
N GLU A 15 11.18 -16.73 -11.99
CA GLU A 15 11.40 -16.74 -10.55
C GLU A 15 11.62 -15.32 -10.01
N GLN A 16 12.31 -14.48 -10.79
CA GLN A 16 12.50 -13.07 -10.49
C GLN A 16 11.18 -12.32 -10.55
N LYS A 17 10.34 -12.58 -11.56
CA LYS A 17 9.01 -11.99 -11.68
C LYS A 17 8.12 -12.41 -10.51
N LEU A 18 8.11 -13.70 -10.16
CA LEU A 18 7.36 -14.23 -9.01
C LEU A 18 7.82 -13.58 -7.70
N ALA A 19 9.13 -13.41 -7.51
CA ALA A 19 9.67 -12.74 -6.33
C ALA A 19 9.21 -11.27 -6.27
N LEU A 20 9.15 -10.57 -7.40
CA LEU A 20 8.60 -9.20 -7.47
C LEU A 20 7.12 -9.15 -7.11
N VAL A 21 6.31 -10.12 -7.58
CA VAL A 21 4.92 -10.26 -7.14
C VAL A 21 4.87 -10.47 -5.64
N PHE A 22 5.68 -11.39 -5.11
CA PHE A 22 5.69 -11.73 -3.69
C PHE A 22 6.02 -10.53 -2.81
N VAL A 23 7.11 -9.81 -3.08
CA VAL A 23 7.47 -8.62 -2.28
C VAL A 23 6.46 -7.47 -2.46
N ARG A 24 5.75 -7.41 -3.58
CA ARG A 24 4.66 -6.45 -3.79
C ARG A 24 3.45 -6.76 -2.91
N GLU A 25 3.03 -8.02 -2.86
CA GLU A 25 1.83 -8.43 -2.12
C GLU A 25 2.11 -8.63 -0.61
N VAL A 26 3.21 -9.28 -0.25
CA VAL A 26 3.59 -9.64 1.13
C VAL A 26 4.48 -8.57 1.79
N GLY A 27 5.21 -7.78 1.00
CA GLY A 27 6.08 -6.70 1.48
C GLY A 27 7.56 -7.10 1.65
N ALA A 28 7.83 -8.36 1.96
CA ALA A 28 9.18 -8.89 2.12
C ALA A 28 9.28 -10.36 1.67
N ILE A 29 10.48 -10.81 1.32
CA ILE A 29 10.77 -12.21 1.01
C ILE A 29 12.12 -12.62 1.63
N ASP A 30 12.16 -13.73 2.33
CA ASP A 30 13.40 -14.32 2.84
C ASP A 30 14.02 -15.32 1.84
N ASN A 31 15.27 -15.72 2.09
CA ASN A 31 15.98 -16.66 1.20
C ASN A 31 15.34 -18.06 1.13
N ALA A 32 14.69 -18.53 2.20
CA ALA A 32 14.06 -19.84 2.21
C ALA A 32 12.76 -19.80 1.38
N THR A 33 11.98 -18.74 1.50
CA THR A 33 10.78 -18.52 0.68
C THR A 33 11.14 -18.33 -0.79
N TYR A 34 12.18 -17.55 -1.10
CA TYR A 34 12.66 -17.40 -2.48
C TYR A 34 13.05 -18.73 -3.11
N ARG A 35 13.73 -19.60 -2.37
CA ARG A 35 14.10 -20.96 -2.82
C ARG A 35 12.91 -21.88 -3.05
N GLN A 36 11.76 -21.61 -2.44
CA GLN A 36 10.53 -22.39 -2.65
C GLN A 36 9.77 -21.96 -3.91
N LEU A 37 10.10 -20.80 -4.50
CA LEU A 37 9.47 -20.36 -5.75
C LEU A 37 9.79 -21.29 -6.93
N ASP A 38 10.94 -21.95 -6.89
CA ASP A 38 11.32 -22.98 -7.86
C ASP A 38 12.15 -24.06 -7.17
N SER A 39 11.57 -25.26 -7.05
CA SER A 39 12.22 -26.44 -6.50
C SER A 39 13.32 -27.03 -7.38
N SER A 40 13.42 -26.63 -8.66
CA SER A 40 14.41 -27.08 -9.63
C SER A 40 15.73 -26.30 -9.54
N VAL A 41 15.72 -25.10 -8.95
CA VAL A 41 16.88 -24.20 -8.95
C VAL A 41 17.85 -24.51 -7.80
N THR A 42 19.14 -24.52 -8.08
CA THR A 42 20.16 -24.72 -7.04
C THR A 42 20.26 -23.50 -6.12
N HIS A 43 20.70 -23.71 -4.87
CA HIS A 43 20.87 -22.61 -3.90
C HIS A 43 21.79 -21.50 -4.41
N ALA A 44 22.86 -21.88 -5.11
CA ALA A 44 23.81 -20.93 -5.67
C ALA A 44 23.13 -20.03 -6.70
N ARG A 45 22.31 -20.61 -7.57
CA ARG A 45 21.58 -19.88 -8.61
C ARG A 45 20.49 -18.99 -8.01
N ALA A 46 19.72 -19.49 -7.05
CA ALA A 46 18.76 -18.66 -6.31
C ALA A 46 19.41 -17.40 -5.71
N ARG A 47 20.64 -17.54 -5.19
CA ARG A 47 21.40 -16.42 -4.63
C ARG A 47 21.86 -15.41 -5.69
N LEU A 48 22.23 -15.86 -6.89
CA LEU A 48 22.57 -14.97 -8.01
C LEU A 48 21.33 -14.24 -8.54
N GLU A 49 20.21 -14.95 -8.69
CA GLU A 49 18.98 -14.37 -9.22
C GLU A 49 18.40 -13.29 -8.30
N ILE A 50 18.43 -13.49 -6.97
CA ILE A 50 18.00 -12.46 -6.01
C ILE A 50 19.02 -11.32 -5.90
N HIS A 51 20.31 -11.60 -6.09
CA HIS A 51 21.33 -10.56 -6.13
C HIS A 51 21.14 -9.62 -7.34
N LYS A 52 20.80 -10.16 -8.51
CA LYS A 52 20.45 -9.37 -9.69
C LYS A 52 19.26 -8.43 -9.42
N LEU A 53 18.22 -8.89 -8.72
CA LEU A 53 17.10 -8.03 -8.33
C LEU A 53 17.51 -6.89 -7.39
N TRP A 54 18.44 -7.15 -6.48
CA TRP A 54 19.00 -6.14 -5.58
C TRP A 54 19.87 -5.13 -6.33
N GLU A 55 20.74 -5.60 -7.23
CA GLU A 55 21.60 -4.75 -8.08
C GLU A 55 20.78 -3.82 -8.99
N LEU A 56 19.69 -4.34 -9.56
CA LEU A 56 18.75 -3.55 -10.37
C LEU A 56 17.91 -2.56 -9.52
N GLY A 57 18.03 -2.61 -8.20
CA GLY A 57 17.36 -1.71 -7.27
C GLY A 57 15.87 -1.99 -7.08
N PHE A 58 15.39 -3.19 -7.42
CA PHE A 58 13.99 -3.58 -7.20
C PHE A 58 13.73 -4.02 -5.76
N ILE A 59 14.73 -4.58 -5.10
CA ILE A 59 14.62 -5.04 -3.71
C ILE A 59 15.78 -4.51 -2.87
N GLY A 60 15.50 -4.24 -1.59
CA GLY A 60 16.49 -3.84 -0.60
C GLY A 60 16.80 -5.00 0.35
N LYS A 61 18.07 -5.31 0.55
CA LYS A 61 18.51 -6.33 1.51
C LYS A 61 18.42 -5.79 2.95
N LYS A 62 17.84 -6.59 3.86
CA LYS A 62 17.72 -6.32 5.30
C LYS A 62 18.12 -7.56 6.10
N GLY A 63 18.47 -7.33 7.37
CA GLY A 63 18.97 -8.38 8.27
C GLY A 63 20.39 -8.85 7.95
N GLN A 64 20.87 -9.85 8.71
CA GLN A 64 22.22 -10.38 8.61
C GLN A 64 22.22 -11.91 8.71
N GLY A 65 23.12 -12.57 7.96
CA GLY A 65 23.29 -14.02 8.01
C GLY A 65 22.01 -14.78 7.64
N ARG A 66 21.56 -15.66 8.54
CA ARG A 66 20.35 -16.49 8.36
C ARG A 66 19.05 -15.68 8.37
N SER A 67 19.06 -14.49 8.99
CA SER A 67 17.91 -13.60 9.06
C SER A 67 17.90 -12.57 7.93
N THR A 68 18.59 -12.84 6.82
CA THR A 68 18.58 -11.96 5.65
C THR A 68 17.25 -12.11 4.91
N TYR A 69 16.59 -10.99 4.69
CA TYR A 69 15.36 -10.88 3.88
C TYR A 69 15.43 -9.65 2.98
N TYR A 70 14.52 -9.57 2.01
CA TYR A 70 14.50 -8.52 1.01
C TYR A 70 13.15 -7.84 1.00
N ILE A 71 13.16 -6.51 1.03
CA ILE A 71 11.96 -5.67 1.00
C ILE A 71 11.82 -5.03 -0.38
N ARG A 72 10.59 -4.78 -0.82
CA ARG A 72 10.36 -4.04 -2.07
C ARG A 72 10.91 -2.62 -1.97
N THR A 73 11.47 -2.10 -3.06
CA THR A 73 11.81 -0.67 -3.19
C THR A 73 10.67 0.11 -3.84
N SER A 74 10.77 1.45 -3.84
CA SER A 74 9.85 2.34 -4.56
C SER A 74 9.77 2.02 -6.06
N LYS A 75 10.86 1.50 -6.66
CA LYS A 75 10.90 1.13 -8.08
C LYS A 75 9.85 0.08 -8.45
N VAL A 76 9.61 -0.89 -7.56
CA VAL A 76 8.59 -1.94 -7.77
C VAL A 76 7.18 -1.38 -7.66
N VAL A 77 7.00 -0.43 -6.74
CA VAL A 77 5.73 0.27 -6.50
C VAL A 77 5.38 1.15 -7.70
N SER A 78 6.29 2.00 -8.18
CA SER A 78 6.04 2.92 -9.30
C SER A 78 5.67 2.21 -10.61
N LEU A 79 6.34 1.12 -10.95
CA LEU A 79 6.00 0.33 -12.15
C LEU A 79 4.68 -0.44 -11.97
N GLY A 80 4.42 -0.93 -10.75
CA GLY A 80 3.20 -1.68 -10.41
C GLY A 80 1.94 -0.82 -10.25
N GLU A 81 2.07 0.47 -9.96
CA GLU A 81 0.96 1.43 -9.82
C GLU A 81 0.55 2.07 -11.15
N ARG A 82 1.47 2.18 -12.12
CA ARG A 82 1.20 2.74 -13.46
C ARG A 82 0.11 1.98 -14.25
N LEU A 83 -0.25 0.78 -13.82
CA LEU A 83 -1.35 -0.04 -14.39
C LEU A 83 -2.52 -0.27 -13.44
N ARG A 84 -2.53 0.31 -12.23
CA ARG A 84 -3.78 0.34 -11.49
C ARG A 84 -4.68 1.35 -12.22
N PRO A 85 -5.83 0.97 -12.81
CA PRO A 85 -6.83 1.97 -13.11
C PRO A 85 -7.07 2.71 -11.79
N GLN A 86 -6.95 4.03 -11.80
CA GLN A 86 -6.95 4.88 -10.60
C GLN A 86 -8.27 4.85 -9.79
N GLY A 87 -9.12 3.84 -9.97
CA GLY A 87 -10.43 3.71 -9.34
C GLY A 87 -10.41 3.17 -7.90
N GLU A 88 -9.39 2.42 -7.48
CA GLU A 88 -9.43 1.72 -6.18
C GLU A 88 -8.08 1.65 -5.47
N ARG A 89 -7.70 2.76 -4.84
CA ARG A 89 -7.07 2.86 -3.50
C ARG A 89 -6.36 4.19 -3.37
N LEU A 90 -7.13 5.20 -2.96
CA LEU A 90 -6.64 6.08 -1.92
C LEU A 90 -6.43 5.21 -0.67
N LEU A 91 -5.22 4.66 -0.50
CA LEU A 91 -4.77 4.33 0.83
C LEU A 91 -4.56 5.69 1.52
N PRO A 92 -5.37 6.08 2.51
CA PRO A 92 -5.08 7.30 3.25
C PRO A 92 -3.72 7.08 3.89
N GLN A 93 -2.75 7.89 3.50
CA GLN A 93 -1.47 7.94 4.18
C GLN A 93 -1.76 8.23 5.64
N HIS A 94 -1.36 7.29 6.50
CA HIS A 94 -1.09 7.44 7.92
C HIS A 94 -1.63 8.74 8.54
N GLY A 95 -2.71 8.61 9.32
CA GLY A 95 -3.44 9.69 9.96
C GLY A 95 -2.53 10.73 10.61
N THR A 96 -2.41 11.87 9.94
CA THR A 96 -2.17 13.12 10.63
C THR A 96 -3.55 13.67 10.94
N LEU A 97 -3.81 13.84 12.23
CA LEU A 97 -5.04 14.34 12.81
C LEU A 97 -5.49 15.62 12.10
N GLY A 98 -6.72 15.62 11.57
CA GLY A 98 -7.45 16.84 11.24
C GLY A 98 -7.94 16.94 9.80
N GLU A 99 -9.26 16.79 9.64
CA GLU A 99 -10.11 17.44 8.62
C GLU A 99 -9.86 17.04 7.13
N LYS A 100 -10.83 16.85 6.24
CA LYS A 100 -12.23 17.28 6.14
C LYS A 100 -12.86 16.38 5.07
N ILE A 101 -14.02 15.81 5.35
CA ILE A 101 -14.80 15.03 4.37
C ILE A 101 -15.40 16.02 3.35
N PRO A 102 -15.27 15.83 2.03
CA PRO A 102 -16.04 16.60 1.05
C PRO A 102 -17.50 16.09 1.05
N PRO A 103 -18.52 16.96 1.14
CA PRO A 103 -19.91 16.53 1.19
C PRO A 103 -20.35 16.04 -0.19
N GLN A 104 -20.78 14.78 -0.29
CA GLN A 104 -21.46 14.29 -1.48
C GLN A 104 -22.93 14.69 -1.41
N HIS A 105 -23.36 15.42 -2.44
CA HIS A 105 -24.75 15.76 -2.70
C HIS A 105 -25.60 14.50 -2.82
N GLY A 106 -26.75 14.48 -2.15
CA GLY A 106 -27.75 13.42 -2.23
C GLY A 106 -29.09 13.93 -1.70
N THR A 107 -29.86 14.54 -2.58
CA THR A 107 -31.21 15.08 -2.38
C THR A 107 -32.21 13.94 -2.16
N LEU A 108 -32.86 13.84 -0.99
CA LEU A 108 -34.25 13.35 -0.84
C LEU A 108 -34.72 13.41 0.61
N GLY A 109 -35.85 14.08 0.86
CA GLY A 109 -36.60 13.94 2.11
C GLY A 109 -37.21 15.24 2.61
N GLU A 110 -38.46 15.48 2.22
CA GLU A 110 -39.31 16.56 2.73
C GLU A 110 -39.51 16.53 4.26
N LYS A 111 -39.88 17.71 4.79
CA LYS A 111 -40.72 17.96 5.99
C LYS A 111 -39.98 17.75 7.33
N ILE A 112 -39.82 18.77 8.20
CA ILE A 112 -40.82 19.55 8.97
C ILE A 112 -40.09 20.77 9.60
N PRO A 113 -40.66 21.98 9.69
CA PRO A 113 -40.12 23.02 10.57
C PRO A 113 -40.55 22.76 12.02
N PRO A 114 -39.65 22.68 13.02
CA PRO A 114 -40.08 22.66 14.41
C PRO A 114 -40.62 24.05 14.78
N GLN A 115 -41.94 24.16 14.91
CA GLN A 115 -42.60 25.25 15.62
C GLN A 115 -42.42 25.09 17.13
N HIS A 116 -42.10 26.21 17.79
CA HIS A 116 -42.39 26.58 19.18
C HIS A 116 -41.99 25.66 20.36
N GLY A 117 -41.34 26.29 21.34
CA GLY A 117 -41.11 25.76 22.67
C GLY A 117 -40.47 26.81 23.59
N THR A 118 -41.22 27.86 23.92
CA THR A 118 -40.94 28.84 24.98
C THR A 118 -40.95 28.16 26.35
N LEU A 119 -39.86 28.22 27.12
CA LEU A 119 -39.86 28.46 28.57
C LEU A 119 -38.46 28.35 29.17
N GLY A 120 -38.00 29.44 29.78
CA GLY A 120 -36.75 29.48 30.51
C GLY A 120 -36.48 30.87 31.09
N GLU A 121 -37.44 31.42 31.84
CA GLU A 121 -37.17 32.56 32.71
C GLU A 121 -36.09 32.18 33.73
N LYS A 122 -35.05 33.02 33.85
CA LYS A 122 -34.48 33.34 35.17
C LYS A 122 -33.89 34.75 35.18
N ILE A 123 -34.46 35.53 36.11
CA ILE A 123 -34.30 36.94 36.44
C ILE A 123 -32.86 37.27 36.92
N PRO A 124 -32.28 38.45 36.61
CA PRO A 124 -31.11 38.97 37.33
C PRO A 124 -31.53 39.81 38.55
N PRO A 125 -30.87 39.71 39.73
CA PRO A 125 -31.10 40.65 40.82
C PRO A 125 -30.41 42.00 40.53
N GLN A 126 -31.15 43.08 40.76
CA GLN A 126 -30.68 44.46 40.62
C GLN A 126 -29.82 44.94 41.80
N HIS A 127 -29.02 45.96 41.50
CA HIS A 127 -28.21 46.77 42.41
C HIS A 127 -28.92 47.20 43.70
N GLY A 128 -28.11 47.29 44.77
CA GLY A 128 -28.26 48.17 45.92
C GLY A 128 -26.87 48.63 46.33
#